data_AF-A0A8H4ER93-F1
#
_entry.id   AF-A0A8H4ER93-F1
#
_cell.length_a   1.000
_cell.length_b   1.000
_cell.length_c   1.000
_cell.angle_alpha   90.00
_cell.angle_beta   90.00
_cell.angle_gamma   90.00
#
_symmetry.space_group_name_H-M   'P 1'
#
loop_
_entity.id
_entity.type
_entity.pdbx_description
1 polymer ?
#
loop_
_entity_poly.entity_id
_entity_poly.type
_entity_poly.pdbx_seq_one_letter_code
_entity_poly.pdbx_strand_id
1 'polypeptide(L)'
;MESKLINLTSLSQQALKLGEKLCHKADTLVKECKNDIENIEIIYPKLRFIWGELGVQVQSVQKLKKIAVKQNEILQEFYANKEQELSIIIDKLDNTLESLRHKHVDSAIRENAVAIERAMARENNSNILGDLEKGIEFDLKNKDLAEKPYLYDYVEEQGVQDLKTKTQEEVSAIQQYHATSSTILEQINTQQKQLDEMLLNNNNISLEKSGMDFSHKFMDLEQEASSMAETLVSLARNYDQVSAALKACQLHADASLNLDISVLEKDTGLLPTIVQELQEGLQYIESLSEEVRIINHIYHVSYDEANKLFSELDNFGSSFENFSNTIKELEVDFEKSSVIVDRFLDELLNLNMLYEEFSRAYDYMIIEIDRRYKVKEQHEKLIEDYSNKLEGLYFGLNLKIFYIYIM
;
A
#
# COMPACT_ATOMS: atom_id res chain seq x y z
N MET A 1 -67.22 -22.87 -65.09
CA MET A 1 -66.66 -21.56 -64.70
C MET A 1 -66.84 -21.35 -63.20
N GLU A 2 -68.07 -21.44 -62.68
CA GLU A 2 -68.38 -21.29 -61.25
C GLU A 2 -67.57 -22.24 -60.33
N SER A 3 -67.51 -23.55 -60.60
CA SER A 3 -66.71 -24.47 -59.78
C SER A 3 -65.21 -24.16 -59.76
N LYS A 4 -64.69 -23.58 -60.86
CA LYS A 4 -63.29 -23.18 -60.98
C LYS A 4 -63.02 -21.93 -60.14
N LEU A 5 -63.91 -20.93 -60.19
CA LEU A 5 -63.86 -19.74 -59.34
C LEU A 5 -64.03 -20.07 -57.85
N ILE A 6 -64.88 -21.04 -57.48
CA ILE A 6 -64.99 -21.53 -56.09
C ILE A 6 -63.65 -22.09 -55.61
N ASN A 7 -62.96 -22.89 -56.43
CA ASN A 7 -61.64 -23.42 -56.09
C ASN A 7 -60.57 -22.31 -56.00
N LEU A 8 -60.54 -21.36 -56.93
CA LEU A 8 -59.61 -20.22 -56.87
C LEU A 8 -59.86 -19.35 -55.63
N THR A 9 -61.13 -19.16 -55.26
CA THR A 9 -61.52 -18.39 -54.07
C THR A 9 -61.06 -19.10 -52.80
N SER A 10 -61.22 -20.43 -52.72
CA SER A 10 -60.79 -21.19 -51.53
C SER A 10 -59.27 -21.20 -51.38
N LEU A 11 -58.52 -21.34 -52.48
CA LEU A 11 -57.05 -21.28 -52.49
C LEU A 11 -56.56 -19.88 -52.07
N SER A 12 -57.14 -18.83 -52.65
CA SER A 12 -56.80 -17.43 -52.32
C SER A 12 -57.13 -17.11 -50.86
N GLN A 13 -58.25 -17.62 -50.33
CA GLN A 13 -58.62 -17.47 -48.92
C GLN A 13 -57.67 -18.19 -47.98
N GLN A 14 -57.22 -19.40 -48.34
CA GLN A 14 -56.26 -20.16 -47.55
C GLN A 14 -54.89 -19.47 -47.53
N ALA A 15 -54.41 -19.01 -48.69
CA ALA A 15 -53.17 -18.25 -48.80
C ALA A 15 -53.24 -16.96 -47.97
N LEU A 16 -54.33 -16.19 -48.08
CA LEU A 16 -54.53 -14.97 -47.30
C LEU A 16 -54.49 -15.22 -45.79
N LYS A 17 -55.25 -16.20 -45.29
CA LYS A 17 -55.24 -16.56 -43.86
C LYS A 17 -53.86 -16.99 -43.36
N LEU A 18 -53.07 -17.67 -44.20
CA LEU A 18 -51.71 -18.04 -43.85
C LEU A 18 -50.80 -16.81 -43.82
N GLY A 19 -50.87 -15.96 -44.85
CA GLY A 19 -50.11 -14.70 -44.92
C GLY A 19 -50.40 -13.78 -43.73
N GLU A 20 -51.66 -13.63 -43.34
CA GLU A 20 -52.08 -12.85 -42.15
C GLU A 20 -51.39 -13.36 -40.88
N LYS A 21 -51.35 -14.69 -40.69
CA LYS A 21 -50.67 -15.30 -39.53
C LYS A 21 -49.17 -15.06 -39.54
N LEU A 22 -48.52 -15.19 -40.71
CA LEU A 22 -47.08 -14.96 -40.85
C LEU A 22 -46.72 -13.50 -40.57
N CYS A 23 -47.44 -12.55 -41.17
CA CYS A 23 -47.20 -11.12 -40.96
C CYS A 23 -47.52 -10.68 -39.52
N HIS A 24 -48.57 -11.23 -38.90
CA HIS A 24 -48.86 -10.94 -37.50
C HIS A 24 -47.75 -11.44 -36.56
N LYS A 25 -47.18 -12.62 -36.84
CA LYS A 25 -46.03 -13.14 -36.10
C LYS A 25 -44.79 -12.27 -36.29
N ALA A 26 -44.50 -11.87 -37.53
CA ALA A 26 -43.41 -10.96 -37.85
C ALA A 26 -43.54 -9.61 -37.11
N ASP A 27 -44.71 -8.97 -37.15
CA ASP A 27 -44.98 -7.72 -36.43
C ASP A 27 -44.79 -7.85 -34.91
N THR A 28 -45.22 -8.98 -34.34
CA THR A 28 -44.99 -9.26 -32.91
C THR A 28 -43.49 -9.38 -32.60
N LEU A 29 -42.74 -10.13 -33.41
CA LEU A 29 -41.29 -10.28 -33.24
C LEU A 29 -40.54 -8.95 -33.40
N VAL A 30 -40.93 -8.10 -34.35
CA VAL A 30 -40.32 -6.78 -34.52
C VAL A 30 -40.58 -5.89 -33.31
N LYS A 31 -41.79 -5.92 -32.74
CA LYS A 31 -42.11 -5.17 -31.50
C LYS A 31 -41.32 -5.67 -30.29
N GLU A 32 -41.19 -6.97 -30.12
CA GLU A 32 -40.36 -7.57 -29.06
C GLU A 32 -38.89 -7.20 -29.24
N CYS A 33 -38.38 -7.32 -30.47
CA CYS A 33 -37.01 -6.97 -30.81
C CYS A 33 -36.71 -5.48 -30.56
N LYS A 34 -37.67 -4.59 -30.87
CA LYS A 34 -37.55 -3.17 -30.54
C LYS A 34 -37.29 -2.94 -29.05
N ASN A 35 -38.07 -3.61 -28.19
CA ASN A 35 -37.89 -3.52 -26.75
C ASN A 35 -36.53 -4.06 -26.30
N ASP A 36 -36.05 -5.16 -26.90
CA ASP A 36 -34.71 -5.69 -26.63
C ASP A 36 -33.60 -4.68 -27.03
N ILE A 37 -33.75 -4.00 -28.16
CA ILE A 37 -32.78 -2.97 -28.62
C ILE A 37 -32.80 -1.75 -27.70
N GLU A 38 -33.97 -1.25 -27.32
CA GLU A 38 -34.11 -0.16 -26.35
C GLU A 38 -33.43 -0.53 -25.01
N ASN A 39 -33.56 -1.78 -24.56
CA ASN A 39 -32.87 -2.27 -23.37
C ASN A 39 -31.34 -2.31 -23.55
N ILE A 40 -30.84 -2.80 -24.69
CA ILE A 40 -29.40 -2.78 -25.01
C ILE A 40 -28.87 -1.34 -25.01
N GLU A 41 -29.57 -0.39 -25.62
CA GLU A 41 -29.18 1.02 -25.67
C GLU A 41 -29.11 1.66 -24.28
N ILE A 42 -29.94 1.20 -23.33
CA ILE A 42 -29.91 1.67 -21.93
C ILE A 42 -28.78 1.00 -21.13
N ILE A 43 -28.52 -0.29 -21.34
CA ILE A 43 -27.56 -1.07 -20.54
C ILE A 43 -26.14 -0.84 -21.00
N TYR A 44 -25.89 -0.81 -22.31
CA TYR A 44 -24.57 -0.59 -22.92
C TYR A 44 -23.79 0.57 -22.28
N PRO A 45 -24.32 1.81 -22.21
CA PRO A 45 -23.57 2.92 -21.65
C PRO A 45 -23.30 2.75 -20.15
N LYS A 46 -24.22 2.13 -19.40
CA LYS A 46 -24.02 1.84 -17.97
C LYS A 46 -22.92 0.82 -17.76
N LEU A 47 -22.93 -0.26 -18.55
CA LEU A 47 -21.92 -1.30 -18.52
C LEU A 47 -20.54 -0.71 -18.84
N ARG A 48 -20.45 0.09 -19.91
CA ARG A 48 -19.21 0.78 -20.30
C ARG A 48 -18.70 1.73 -19.20
N PHE A 49 -19.59 2.45 -18.55
CA PHE A 49 -19.25 3.31 -17.42
C PHE A 49 -18.68 2.49 -16.25
N ILE A 50 -19.37 1.43 -15.82
CA ILE A 50 -18.93 0.58 -14.70
C ILE A 50 -17.56 -0.03 -14.98
N TRP A 51 -17.34 -0.59 -16.18
CA TRP A 51 -16.03 -1.15 -16.56
C TRP A 51 -14.94 -0.09 -16.61
N GLY A 52 -15.25 1.12 -17.06
CA GLY A 52 -14.33 2.26 -17.03
C GLY A 52 -13.91 2.63 -15.60
N GLU A 53 -14.88 2.81 -14.71
CA GLU A 53 -14.62 3.14 -13.30
C GLU A 53 -13.87 2.03 -12.57
N LEU A 54 -14.23 0.77 -12.82
CA LEU A 54 -13.52 -0.38 -12.28
C LEU A 54 -12.04 -0.38 -12.70
N GLY A 55 -11.76 -0.08 -13.97
CA GLY A 55 -10.38 0.08 -14.46
C GLY A 55 -9.60 1.18 -13.72
N VAL A 56 -10.24 2.31 -13.40
CA VAL A 56 -9.62 3.40 -12.62
C VAL A 56 -9.32 2.96 -11.19
N GLN A 57 -10.22 2.22 -10.56
CA GLN A 57 -10.04 1.71 -9.20
C GLN A 57 -8.88 0.71 -9.12
N VAL A 58 -8.78 -0.21 -10.08
CA VAL A 58 -7.66 -1.16 -10.20
C VAL A 58 -6.32 -0.42 -10.31
N GLN A 59 -6.27 0.62 -11.16
CA GLN A 59 -5.07 1.45 -11.29
C GLN A 59 -4.71 2.17 -9.99
N SER A 60 -5.71 2.56 -9.19
CA SER A 60 -5.51 3.23 -7.91
C SER A 60 -4.90 2.28 -6.87
N VAL A 61 -5.39 1.04 -6.81
CA VAL A 61 -4.80 -0.05 -5.99
C VAL A 61 -3.34 -0.30 -6.39
N GLN A 62 -3.06 -0.39 -7.69
CA GLN A 62 -1.69 -0.57 -8.20
C GLN A 62 -0.76 0.59 -7.83
N LYS A 63 -1.26 1.83 -7.83
CA LYS A 63 -0.49 2.99 -7.38
C LYS A 63 -0.18 2.93 -5.89
N LEU A 64 -1.17 2.62 -5.05
CA LEU A 64 -0.96 2.47 -3.60
C LEU A 64 0.07 1.38 -3.31
N LYS A 65 -0.04 0.22 -3.99
CA LYS A 65 0.93 -0.86 -3.87
C LYS A 65 2.35 -0.38 -4.18
N LYS A 66 2.55 0.38 -5.26
CA LYS A 66 3.88 0.93 -5.60
C LYS A 66 4.43 1.84 -4.50
N ILE A 67 3.58 2.67 -3.90
CA ILE A 67 3.95 3.55 -2.79
C ILE A 67 4.36 2.71 -1.57
N ALA A 68 3.51 1.75 -1.18
CA ALA A 68 3.76 0.87 -0.04
C ALA A 68 5.04 0.04 -0.22
N VAL A 69 5.32 -0.47 -1.43
CA VAL A 69 6.56 -1.22 -1.71
C VAL A 69 7.78 -0.34 -1.50
N LYS A 70 7.75 0.87 -2.05
CA LYS A 70 8.84 1.82 -1.92
C LYS A 70 9.08 2.22 -0.45
N GLN A 71 8.02 2.48 0.31
CA GLN A 71 8.15 2.79 1.74
C GLN A 71 8.73 1.61 2.52
N ASN A 72 8.29 0.38 2.22
CA ASN A 72 8.82 -0.81 2.88
C ASN A 72 10.31 -1.02 2.59
N GLU A 73 10.75 -0.80 1.34
CA GLU A 73 12.16 -0.84 0.97
C GLU A 73 12.99 0.20 1.74
N ILE A 74 12.49 1.44 1.87
CA ILE A 74 13.14 2.50 2.65
C ILE A 74 13.24 2.10 4.13
N LEU A 75 12.17 1.57 4.73
CA LEU A 75 12.16 1.10 6.12
C LEU A 75 13.17 -0.02 6.34
N GLN A 76 13.23 -0.98 5.41
CA GLN A 76 14.16 -2.11 5.48
C GLN A 76 15.62 -1.65 5.43
N GLU A 77 15.95 -0.77 4.47
CA GLU A 77 17.29 -0.23 4.31
C GLU A 77 17.69 0.61 5.53
N PHE A 78 16.78 1.47 6.01
CA PHE A 78 17.02 2.30 7.18
C PHE A 78 17.28 1.45 8.43
N TYR A 79 16.44 0.45 8.70
CA TYR A 79 16.62 -0.48 9.81
C TYR A 79 17.97 -1.19 9.73
N ALA A 80 18.30 -1.79 8.58
CA ALA A 80 19.55 -2.52 8.40
C ALA A 80 20.78 -1.63 8.66
N ASN A 81 20.74 -0.38 8.18
CA ASN A 81 21.80 0.58 8.39
C ASN A 81 21.94 0.96 9.88
N LYS A 82 20.82 1.21 10.57
CA LYS A 82 20.84 1.61 11.99
C LYS A 82 21.19 0.47 12.94
N GLU A 83 20.77 -0.75 12.64
CA GLU A 83 21.19 -1.94 13.38
C GLU A 83 22.71 -2.15 13.26
N GLN A 84 23.26 -2.01 12.06
CA GLN A 84 24.70 -2.10 11.84
C GLN A 84 25.46 -0.98 12.56
N GLU A 85 24.99 0.27 12.46
CA GLU A 85 25.59 1.42 13.14
C GLU A 85 25.59 1.23 14.67
N LEU A 86 24.46 0.80 15.23
CA LEU A 86 24.34 0.49 16.65
C LEU A 86 25.32 -0.60 17.09
N SER A 87 25.40 -1.70 16.33
CA SER A 87 26.35 -2.78 16.64
C SER A 87 27.79 -2.27 16.69
N ILE A 88 28.21 -1.47 15.71
CA ILE A 88 29.56 -0.91 15.66
C ILE A 88 29.84 0.01 16.84
N ILE A 89 28.89 0.87 17.21
CA ILE A 89 29.05 1.81 18.34
C ILE A 89 29.10 1.05 19.67
N ILE A 90 28.23 0.06 19.88
CA ILE A 90 28.23 -0.78 21.07
C ILE A 90 29.56 -1.53 21.18
N ASP A 91 30.03 -2.17 20.11
CA ASP A 91 31.30 -2.91 20.11
C ASP A 91 32.48 -1.98 20.46
N LYS A 92 32.52 -0.77 19.90
CA LYS A 92 33.56 0.23 20.23
C LYS A 92 33.49 0.63 21.69
N LEU A 93 32.30 0.95 22.19
CA LEU A 93 32.09 1.36 23.58
C LEU A 93 32.50 0.24 24.54
N ASP A 94 32.14 -1.01 24.24
CA ASP A 94 32.52 -2.16 25.07
C ASP A 94 34.03 -2.39 25.05
N ASN A 95 34.70 -2.24 23.91
CA ASN A 95 36.16 -2.29 23.85
C ASN A 95 36.82 -1.16 24.67
N THR A 96 36.27 0.06 24.63
CA THR A 96 36.75 1.19 25.43
C THR A 96 36.57 0.92 26.92
N LEU A 97 35.40 0.46 27.34
CA LEU A 97 35.11 0.10 28.73
C LEU A 97 35.99 -1.04 29.22
N GLU A 98 36.22 -2.06 28.38
CA GLU A 98 37.12 -3.17 28.70
C GLU A 98 38.58 -2.69 28.84
N SER A 99 39.02 -1.74 28.01
CA SER A 99 40.33 -1.11 28.18
C SER A 99 40.45 -0.39 29.53
N LEU A 100 39.40 0.32 29.96
CA LEU A 100 39.35 0.97 31.27
C LEU A 100 39.40 -0.03 32.43
N ARG A 101 38.81 -1.22 32.28
CA ARG A 101 38.86 -2.31 33.28
C ARG A 101 40.26 -2.85 33.51
N HIS A 102 41.14 -2.74 32.51
CA HIS A 102 42.52 -3.21 32.61
C HIS A 102 43.52 -2.10 33.01
N LYS A 103 43.08 -0.84 33.05
CA LYS A 103 43.94 0.29 33.44
C LYS A 103 43.93 0.52 34.94
N HIS A 104 45.02 0.17 35.60
CA HIS A 104 45.19 0.40 37.03
C HIS A 104 45.38 1.87 37.39
N VAL A 105 44.68 2.30 38.44
CA VAL A 105 44.85 3.62 39.05
C VAL A 105 46.00 3.56 40.05
N ASP A 106 46.99 4.45 39.89
CA ASP A 106 48.15 4.56 40.78
C ASP A 106 47.73 4.75 42.25
N SER A 107 48.38 4.04 43.16
CA SER A 107 48.05 4.06 44.59
C SER A 107 48.11 5.46 45.20
N ALA A 108 49.06 6.31 44.78
CA ALA A 108 49.20 7.67 45.28
C ALA A 108 48.03 8.57 44.84
N ILE A 109 47.48 8.35 43.65
CA ILE A 109 46.28 9.06 43.17
C ILE A 109 45.05 8.60 43.92
N ARG A 110 44.91 7.29 44.17
CA ARG A 110 43.79 6.74 44.95
C ARG A 110 43.77 7.30 46.38
N GLU A 111 44.92 7.34 47.04
CA GLU A 111 45.05 7.89 48.39
C GLU A 111 44.69 9.38 48.44
N ASN A 112 45.13 10.15 47.45
CA ASN A 112 44.76 11.57 47.32
C ASN A 112 43.27 11.77 47.05
N ALA A 113 42.65 10.96 46.18
CA ALA A 113 41.22 11.02 45.91
C ALA A 113 40.38 10.77 47.17
N VAL A 114 40.76 9.75 47.96
CA VAL A 114 40.11 9.44 49.24
C VAL A 114 40.31 10.57 50.26
N ALA A 115 41.50 11.19 50.30
CA ALA A 115 41.75 12.33 51.18
C ALA A 115 40.87 13.55 50.82
N ILE A 116 40.69 13.81 49.52
CA ILE A 116 39.85 14.88 49.00
C ILE A 116 38.37 14.61 49.31
N GLU A 117 37.84 13.41 49.06
CA GLU A 117 36.46 13.05 49.39
C GLU A 117 36.18 13.17 50.89
N ARG A 118 37.12 12.75 51.74
CA ARG A 118 37.02 12.92 53.21
C ARG A 118 37.03 14.38 53.63
N ALA A 119 37.78 15.24 52.94
CA ALA A 119 37.79 16.68 53.20
C ALA A 119 36.44 17.32 52.81
N MET A 120 35.89 16.98 51.64
CA MET A 120 34.58 17.47 51.20
C MET A 120 33.43 16.98 52.10
N ALA A 121 33.48 15.73 52.57
CA ALA A 121 32.48 15.18 53.50
C ALA A 121 32.52 15.84 54.90
N ARG A 122 33.66 16.42 55.29
CA ARG A 122 33.81 17.19 56.53
C ARG A 122 33.29 18.62 56.38
N GLU A 123 33.50 19.25 55.22
CA GLU A 123 32.96 20.60 54.95
C GLU A 123 31.42 20.61 54.90
N ASN A 124 30.80 19.60 54.28
CA ASN A 124 29.33 19.49 54.25
C ASN A 124 28.68 19.22 55.63
N ASN A 125 29.46 18.81 56.63
CA ASN A 125 29.01 18.63 58.01
C ASN A 125 29.51 19.73 58.97
N SER A 126 30.22 20.74 58.46
CA SER A 126 30.78 21.83 59.27
C SER A 126 29.80 22.99 59.45
N ASN A 127 28.70 22.70 60.16
CA ASN A 127 27.90 23.74 60.84
C ASN A 127 28.03 23.62 62.37
N ILE A 128 29.15 23.10 62.87
CA ILE A 128 29.50 23.14 64.30
C ILE A 128 30.98 23.50 64.42
N LEU A 129 31.21 24.78 64.61
CA LEU A 129 32.43 25.35 65.14
C LEU A 129 32.52 24.99 66.64
N GLY A 130 33.43 24.11 67.03
CA GLY A 130 33.74 23.83 68.42
C GLY A 130 34.40 22.47 68.63
N ASP A 131 35.53 22.48 69.34
CA ASP A 131 36.26 21.32 69.86
C ASP A 131 37.13 20.52 68.88
N LEU A 132 38.23 21.16 68.45
CA LEU A 132 39.53 20.50 68.55
C LEU A 132 39.82 20.26 70.04
N GLU A 133 39.63 19.02 70.51
CA GLU A 133 40.39 18.37 71.61
C GLU A 133 39.55 17.25 72.21
N LYS A 134 39.55 16.09 71.55
CA LYS A 134 39.59 14.77 72.21
C LYS A 134 39.66 13.70 71.14
N GLY A 135 40.65 12.82 71.28
CA GLY A 135 40.70 11.57 70.57
C GLY A 135 39.40 10.81 70.81
N ILE A 136 38.65 10.60 69.74
CA ILE A 136 37.58 9.63 69.68
C ILE A 136 37.97 8.72 68.52
N GLU A 137 38.43 7.52 68.88
CA GLU A 137 38.35 6.35 68.02
C GLU A 137 36.89 6.23 67.54
N PHE A 138 36.62 6.74 66.35
CA PHE A 138 35.45 6.34 65.61
C PHE A 138 35.82 5.08 64.84
N ASP A 139 35.51 3.95 65.46
CA ASP A 139 35.39 2.63 64.84
C ASP A 139 34.22 2.67 63.84
N LEU A 140 34.47 3.30 62.68
CA LEU A 140 33.59 3.23 61.52
C LEU A 140 34.19 2.22 60.56
N LYS A 141 33.63 1.02 60.64
CA LYS A 141 33.57 0.03 59.56
C LYS A 141 33.16 0.70 58.24
N ASN A 142 34.12 1.25 57.51
CA ASN A 142 34.00 1.60 56.10
C ASN A 142 34.97 0.71 55.32
N LYS A 143 34.70 -0.59 55.36
CA LYS A 143 35.36 -1.58 54.49
C LYS A 143 34.85 -1.53 53.04
N ASP A 144 33.82 -0.73 52.75
CA ASP A 144 33.26 -0.58 51.40
C ASP A 144 33.89 0.57 50.59
N LEU A 145 34.78 1.37 51.20
CA LEU A 145 35.66 2.31 50.48
C LEU A 145 36.92 1.61 49.94
N ALA A 146 36.96 0.28 50.02
CA ALA A 146 38.05 -0.54 49.54
C ALA A 146 38.12 -0.47 48.01
N GLU A 147 39.19 0.19 47.56
CA GLU A 147 39.85 -0.04 46.29
C GLU A 147 38.94 0.21 45.08
N LYS A 148 39.06 1.41 44.49
CA LYS A 148 38.82 1.64 43.06
C LYS A 148 40.13 1.44 42.29
N PRO A 149 40.62 0.20 42.12
CA PRO A 149 41.94 -0.06 41.55
C PRO A 149 41.98 0.21 40.06
N TYR A 150 40.84 0.32 39.37
CA TYR A 150 40.77 0.49 37.93
C TYR A 150 40.09 1.79 37.54
N LEU A 151 40.45 2.30 36.35
CA LEU A 151 39.84 3.51 35.81
C LEU A 151 38.34 3.31 35.53
N TYR A 152 37.93 2.06 35.28
CA TYR A 152 36.53 1.65 35.15
C TYR A 152 35.67 1.94 36.39
N ASP A 153 36.22 1.92 37.60
CA ASP A 153 35.44 2.14 38.84
C ASP A 153 34.94 3.59 39.02
N TYR A 154 35.30 4.46 38.07
CA TYR A 154 34.87 5.84 37.96
C TYR A 154 33.86 6.07 36.82
N VAL A 155 33.48 5.01 36.10
CA VAL A 155 32.50 5.02 35.00
C VAL A 155 31.09 4.82 35.57
N GLU A 156 30.10 5.53 34.99
CA GLU A 156 28.68 5.33 35.31
C GLU A 156 28.10 4.20 34.43
N GLU A 157 28.20 2.96 34.91
CA GLU A 157 27.75 1.76 34.18
C GLU A 157 26.23 1.75 33.91
N GLN A 158 25.43 2.18 34.89
CA GLN A 158 23.96 2.14 34.76
C GLN A 158 23.49 3.09 33.64
N GLY A 159 24.03 4.31 33.57
CA GLY A 159 23.68 5.27 32.53
C GLY A 159 24.03 4.78 31.12
N VAL A 160 25.20 4.12 30.98
CA VAL A 160 25.61 3.48 29.72
C VAL A 160 24.62 2.38 29.32
N GLN A 161 24.30 1.48 30.26
CA GLN A 161 23.44 0.34 29.97
C GLN A 161 21.99 0.77 29.67
N ASP A 162 21.48 1.78 30.37
CA ASP A 162 20.17 2.37 30.11
C ASP A 162 20.11 2.98 28.71
N LEU A 163 21.14 3.71 28.29
CA LEU A 163 21.21 4.32 26.97
C LEU A 163 21.30 3.26 25.86
N LYS A 164 22.12 2.22 26.04
CA LYS A 164 22.19 1.08 25.11
C LYS A 164 20.82 0.41 24.95
N THR A 165 20.16 0.12 26.06
CA THR A 165 18.85 -0.55 26.08
C THR A 165 17.81 0.30 25.36
N LYS A 166 17.71 1.60 25.69
CA LYS A 166 16.79 2.53 25.01
C LYS A 166 17.04 2.62 23.51
N THR A 167 18.31 2.64 23.10
CA THR A 167 18.65 2.70 21.67
C THR A 167 18.25 1.42 20.95
N GLN A 168 18.47 0.26 21.58
CA GLN A 168 18.03 -1.04 21.05
C GLN A 168 16.50 -1.15 20.95
N GLU A 169 15.79 -0.67 21.96
CA GLU A 169 14.31 -0.63 21.97
C GLU A 169 13.76 0.22 20.82
N GLU A 170 14.32 1.41 20.58
CA GLU A 170 13.89 2.28 19.48
C GLU A 170 14.24 1.71 18.10
N VAL A 171 15.43 1.10 17.93
CA VAL A 171 15.77 0.39 16.68
C VAL A 171 14.83 -0.80 16.45
N SER A 172 14.46 -1.50 17.53
CA SER A 172 13.47 -2.60 17.46
C SER A 172 12.07 -2.09 17.11
N ALA A 173 11.68 -0.90 17.55
CA ALA A 173 10.42 -0.26 17.16
C ALA A 173 10.37 -0.01 15.64
N ILE A 174 11.48 0.44 15.04
CA ILE A 174 11.60 0.61 13.58
C ILE A 174 11.46 -0.74 12.86
N GLN A 175 12.02 -1.81 13.41
CA GLN A 175 11.82 -3.17 12.88
C GLN A 175 10.34 -3.57 12.89
N GLN A 176 9.61 -3.22 13.96
CA GLN A 176 8.18 -3.47 14.06
C GLN A 176 7.42 -2.69 12.99
N TYR A 177 7.77 -1.42 12.71
CA TYR A 177 7.17 -0.65 11.62
C TYR A 177 7.38 -1.31 10.25
N HIS A 178 8.59 -1.81 9.99
CA HIS A 178 8.86 -2.60 8.78
C HIS A 178 7.99 -3.88 8.71
N ALA A 179 7.84 -4.62 9.82
CA ALA A 179 7.01 -5.82 9.87
C ALA A 179 5.52 -5.52 9.63
N THR A 180 5.00 -4.42 10.21
CA THR A 180 3.63 -3.96 9.97
C THR A 180 3.45 -3.55 8.51
N SER A 181 4.40 -2.77 7.95
CA SER A 181 4.40 -2.38 6.53
C SER A 181 4.40 -3.61 5.59
N SER A 182 5.21 -4.63 5.91
CA SER A 182 5.25 -5.89 5.16
C SER A 182 3.92 -6.64 5.21
N THR A 183 3.25 -6.64 6.37
CA THR A 183 1.93 -7.26 6.52
C THR A 183 0.88 -6.55 5.67
N ILE A 184 0.88 -5.20 5.66
CA ILE A 184 -0.02 -4.40 4.82
C ILE A 184 0.24 -4.68 3.33
N LEU A 185 1.51 -4.80 2.93
CA LEU A 185 1.87 -5.17 1.56
C LEU A 185 1.33 -6.54 1.15
N GLU A 186 1.41 -7.53 2.02
CA GLU A 186 0.84 -8.86 1.78
C GLU A 186 -0.69 -8.80 1.61
N GLN A 187 -1.37 -7.99 2.43
CA GLN A 187 -2.81 -7.77 2.34
C GLN A 187 -3.17 -7.07 1.02
N ILE A 188 -2.47 -5.99 0.64
CA ILE A 188 -2.67 -5.30 -0.65
C ILE A 188 -2.44 -6.26 -1.82
N ASN A 189 -1.39 -7.09 -1.77
CA ASN A 189 -1.10 -8.08 -2.82
C ASN A 189 -2.20 -9.12 -2.94
N THR A 190 -2.73 -9.59 -1.81
CA THR A 190 -3.81 -10.58 -1.78
C THR A 190 -5.09 -10.00 -2.39
N GLN A 191 -5.46 -8.78 -1.98
CA GLN A 191 -6.63 -8.10 -2.52
C GLN A 191 -6.48 -7.76 -4.01
N GLN A 192 -5.28 -7.35 -4.45
CA GLN A 192 -5.03 -7.11 -5.87
C GLN A 192 -5.20 -8.39 -6.69
N LYS A 193 -4.69 -9.53 -6.22
CA LYS A 193 -4.87 -10.82 -6.91
C LYS A 193 -6.34 -11.20 -7.03
N GLN A 194 -7.12 -11.04 -5.96
CA GLN A 194 -8.56 -11.30 -5.98
C GLN A 194 -9.25 -10.43 -7.04
N LEU A 195 -8.93 -9.15 -7.08
CA LEU A 195 -9.49 -8.20 -8.03
C LEU A 195 -9.06 -8.48 -9.49
N ASP A 196 -7.80 -8.86 -9.71
CA ASP A 196 -7.30 -9.28 -11.02
C ASP A 196 -8.01 -10.58 -11.49
N GLU A 197 -8.20 -11.56 -10.61
CA GLU A 197 -8.95 -12.80 -10.90
C GLU A 197 -10.42 -12.51 -11.25
N MET A 198 -11.07 -11.62 -10.50
CA MET A 198 -12.45 -11.21 -10.77
C MET A 198 -12.59 -10.49 -12.11
N LEU A 199 -11.63 -9.64 -12.47
CA LEU A 199 -11.59 -8.97 -13.78
C LEU A 199 -11.40 -9.96 -14.94
N LEU A 200 -10.47 -10.91 -14.78
CA LEU A 200 -10.17 -11.91 -15.80
C LEU A 200 -11.37 -12.81 -16.11
N ASN A 201 -12.14 -13.19 -15.09
CA ASN A 201 -13.31 -14.06 -15.27
C ASN A 201 -14.47 -13.36 -15.98
N ASN A 202 -14.57 -12.02 -15.88
CA ASN A 202 -15.76 -11.27 -16.30
C ASN A 202 -15.55 -10.44 -17.60
N ASN A 203 -14.31 -10.29 -18.08
CA ASN A 203 -13.97 -9.51 -19.29
C ASN A 203 -14.29 -10.21 -20.64
N ASN A 204 -15.14 -11.22 -20.67
CA ASN A 204 -15.40 -12.02 -21.89
C ASN A 204 -16.32 -11.36 -22.92
N ILE A 205 -16.88 -10.19 -22.62
CA ILE A 205 -17.81 -9.51 -23.54
C ILE A 205 -17.05 -8.41 -24.28
N SER A 206 -16.81 -8.64 -25.57
CA SER A 206 -16.35 -7.59 -26.46
C SER A 206 -17.45 -6.53 -26.58
N LEU A 207 -17.30 -5.43 -25.83
CA LEU A 207 -18.10 -4.21 -25.93
C LEU A 207 -17.81 -3.40 -27.23
N GLU A 208 -17.11 -3.99 -28.20
CA GLU A 208 -16.75 -3.31 -29.47
C GLU A 208 -17.95 -3.02 -30.35
N LYS A 209 -19.03 -3.84 -30.28
CA LYS A 209 -20.26 -3.57 -31.03
C LYS A 209 -21.01 -2.41 -30.36
N SER A 210 -20.97 -1.26 -31.03
CA SER A 210 -21.63 -0.03 -30.61
C SER A 210 -23.16 -0.18 -30.62
N GLY A 211 -23.87 0.56 -29.77
CA GLY A 211 -25.34 0.71 -29.86
C GLY A 211 -25.82 1.05 -31.29
N MET A 212 -24.99 1.75 -32.06
CA MET A 212 -25.27 2.09 -33.47
C MET A 212 -25.42 0.85 -34.37
N ASP A 213 -24.71 -0.25 -34.09
CA ASP A 213 -24.81 -1.48 -34.89
C ASP A 213 -26.20 -2.13 -34.74
N PHE A 214 -26.85 -1.95 -33.58
CA PHE A 214 -28.18 -2.51 -33.32
C PHE A 214 -29.30 -1.67 -33.94
N SER A 215 -29.12 -0.35 -33.99
CA SER A 215 -30.03 0.55 -34.70
C SER A 215 -30.12 0.21 -36.19
N HIS A 216 -28.99 -0.11 -36.83
CA HIS A 216 -28.98 -0.55 -38.23
C HIS A 216 -29.73 -1.87 -38.44
N LYS A 217 -29.49 -2.87 -37.57
CA LYS A 217 -30.22 -4.15 -37.61
C LYS A 217 -31.72 -3.99 -37.41
N PHE A 218 -32.14 -3.02 -36.60
CA PHE A 218 -33.55 -2.72 -36.42
C PHE A 218 -34.21 -2.15 -37.68
N MET A 219 -33.52 -1.26 -38.40
CA MET A 219 -34.02 -0.75 -39.67
C MET A 219 -34.21 -1.88 -40.69
N ASP A 220 -33.28 -2.83 -40.75
CA ASP A 220 -33.39 -4.00 -41.63
C ASP A 220 -34.64 -4.85 -41.29
N LEU A 221 -34.94 -5.03 -39.98
CA LEU A 221 -36.16 -5.71 -39.50
C LEU A 221 -37.45 -4.97 -39.87
N GLU A 222 -37.50 -3.66 -39.65
CA GLU A 222 -38.67 -2.84 -40.01
C GLU A 222 -38.90 -2.81 -41.52
N GLN A 223 -37.83 -2.78 -42.31
CA GLN A 223 -37.90 -2.84 -43.76
C GLN A 223 -38.45 -4.17 -44.24
N GLU A 224 -37.97 -5.30 -43.69
CA GLU A 224 -38.46 -6.63 -44.07
C GLU A 224 -39.93 -6.82 -43.67
N ALA A 225 -40.32 -6.38 -42.46
CA ALA A 225 -41.72 -6.43 -42.02
C ALA A 225 -42.64 -5.56 -42.89
N SER A 226 -42.15 -4.41 -43.36
CA SER A 226 -42.87 -3.56 -44.31
C SER A 226 -43.05 -4.25 -45.66
N SER A 227 -42.00 -4.91 -46.17
CA SER A 227 -42.06 -5.72 -47.40
C SER A 227 -43.08 -6.87 -47.30
N MET A 228 -43.10 -7.57 -46.16
CA MET A 228 -44.11 -8.60 -45.88
C MET A 228 -45.53 -8.04 -45.86
N ALA A 229 -45.73 -6.85 -45.28
CA ALA A 229 -47.04 -6.20 -45.24
C ALA A 229 -47.52 -5.78 -46.64
N GLU A 230 -46.64 -5.25 -47.49
CA GLU A 230 -46.95 -4.94 -48.90
C GLU A 230 -47.33 -6.20 -49.70
N THR A 231 -46.63 -7.30 -49.45
CA THR A 231 -46.91 -8.61 -50.04
C THR A 231 -48.27 -9.15 -49.58
N LEU A 232 -48.62 -8.98 -48.29
CA LEU A 232 -49.94 -9.33 -47.75
C LEU A 232 -51.07 -8.48 -48.36
N VAL A 233 -50.84 -7.18 -48.58
CA VAL A 233 -51.83 -6.31 -49.25
C VAL A 233 -52.09 -6.78 -50.68
N SER A 234 -51.04 -7.20 -51.39
CA SER A 234 -51.15 -7.77 -52.73
C SER A 234 -51.95 -9.09 -52.73
N LEU A 235 -51.74 -9.93 -51.71
CA LEU A 235 -52.48 -11.18 -51.49
C LEU A 235 -53.97 -10.93 -51.19
N ALA A 236 -54.27 -9.95 -50.33
CA ALA A 236 -55.64 -9.55 -50.01
C ALA A 236 -56.38 -9.01 -51.25
N ARG A 237 -55.69 -8.20 -52.06
CA ARG A 237 -56.22 -7.70 -53.34
C ARG A 237 -56.55 -8.85 -54.30
N ASN A 238 -55.70 -9.86 -54.40
CA ASN A 238 -55.98 -11.04 -55.24
C ASN A 238 -57.24 -11.77 -54.75
N TYR A 239 -57.37 -12.01 -53.43
CA TYR A 239 -58.57 -12.61 -52.85
C TYR A 239 -59.84 -11.79 -53.15
N ASP A 240 -59.79 -10.47 -52.98
CA ASP A 240 -60.92 -9.58 -53.25
C ASP A 240 -61.34 -9.63 -54.73
N GLN A 241 -60.37 -9.67 -55.64
CA GLN A 241 -60.62 -9.77 -57.09
C GLN A 241 -61.26 -11.12 -57.48
N VAL A 242 -60.75 -12.23 -56.93
CA VAL A 242 -61.31 -13.57 -57.18
C VAL A 242 -62.72 -13.70 -56.56
N SER A 243 -62.92 -13.16 -55.35
CA SER A 243 -64.21 -13.12 -54.66
C SER A 243 -65.25 -12.26 -55.39
N ALA A 244 -64.86 -11.09 -55.90
CA ALA A 244 -65.72 -10.23 -56.71
C ALA A 244 -66.11 -10.89 -58.04
N ALA A 245 -65.16 -11.57 -58.70
CA ALA A 245 -65.44 -12.33 -59.92
C ALA A 245 -66.42 -13.50 -59.67
N LEU A 246 -66.26 -14.23 -58.55
CA LEU A 246 -67.20 -15.28 -58.15
C LEU A 246 -68.62 -14.72 -57.92
N LYS A 247 -68.74 -13.61 -57.18
CA LYS A 247 -70.04 -12.93 -56.94
C LYS A 247 -70.69 -12.45 -58.24
N ALA A 248 -69.91 -11.89 -59.18
CA ALA A 248 -70.41 -11.46 -60.48
C ALA A 248 -70.93 -12.63 -61.32
N CYS A 249 -70.24 -13.78 -61.30
CA CYS A 249 -70.72 -15.00 -61.94
C CYS A 249 -72.02 -15.54 -61.32
N GLN A 250 -72.18 -15.44 -59.99
CA GLN A 250 -73.38 -15.91 -59.29
C GLN A 250 -74.60 -15.02 -59.52
N LEU A 251 -74.41 -13.70 -59.69
CA LEU A 251 -75.49 -12.73 -59.93
C LEU A 251 -75.99 -12.71 -61.39
N HIS A 252 -75.19 -13.18 -62.34
CA HIS A 252 -75.49 -13.16 -63.77
C HIS A 252 -75.55 -14.57 -64.39
N ALA A 253 -76.21 -15.52 -63.71
CA ALA A 253 -76.29 -16.92 -64.12
C ALA A 253 -76.92 -17.15 -65.52
N ASP A 254 -77.71 -16.21 -66.03
CA ASP A 254 -78.43 -16.32 -67.33
C ASP A 254 -77.77 -15.56 -68.50
N ALA A 255 -76.75 -14.75 -68.25
CA ALA A 255 -75.99 -14.08 -69.32
C ALA A 255 -74.67 -14.82 -69.53
N SER A 256 -74.40 -15.24 -70.76
CA SER A 256 -73.08 -15.77 -71.17
C SER A 256 -72.02 -14.66 -71.10
N LEU A 257 -71.68 -14.23 -69.90
CA LEU A 257 -70.51 -13.42 -69.60
C LEU A 257 -69.30 -14.34 -69.73
N ASN A 258 -68.67 -14.30 -70.90
CA ASN A 258 -67.30 -14.78 -71.07
C ASN A 258 -66.37 -13.85 -70.28
N LEU A 259 -66.41 -13.96 -68.95
CA LEU A 259 -65.44 -13.31 -68.08
C LEU A 259 -64.09 -13.99 -68.34
N ASP A 260 -63.10 -13.23 -68.82
CA ASP A 260 -61.75 -13.73 -68.98
C ASP A 260 -61.10 -13.90 -67.59
N ILE A 261 -61.14 -15.12 -67.08
CA ILE A 261 -60.56 -15.50 -65.78
C ILE A 261 -59.08 -15.91 -65.90
N SER A 262 -58.45 -15.79 -67.07
CA SER A 262 -57.07 -16.24 -67.30
C SER A 262 -56.05 -15.53 -66.42
N VAL A 263 -56.25 -14.23 -66.17
CA VAL A 263 -55.40 -13.43 -65.28
C VAL A 263 -55.52 -13.92 -63.84
N LEU A 264 -56.74 -14.18 -63.36
CA LEU A 264 -56.98 -14.69 -62.01
C LEU A 264 -56.38 -16.10 -61.82
N GLU A 265 -56.50 -16.96 -62.82
CA GLU A 265 -55.88 -18.29 -62.79
C GLU A 265 -54.35 -18.23 -62.72
N LYS A 266 -53.75 -17.29 -63.46
CA LYS A 266 -52.31 -17.06 -63.44
C LYS A 266 -51.85 -16.52 -62.08
N ASP A 267 -52.54 -15.52 -61.54
CA ASP A 267 -52.21 -14.91 -60.26
C ASP A 267 -52.42 -15.89 -59.10
N THR A 268 -53.49 -16.70 -59.12
CA THR A 268 -53.70 -17.79 -58.14
C THR A 268 -52.61 -18.87 -58.24
N GLY A 269 -52.04 -19.09 -59.43
CA GLY A 269 -50.89 -19.97 -59.64
C GLY A 269 -49.58 -19.46 -59.01
N LEU A 270 -49.46 -18.16 -58.75
CA LEU A 270 -48.30 -17.54 -58.10
C LEU A 270 -48.40 -17.51 -56.56
N LEU A 271 -49.58 -17.79 -55.99
CA LEU A 271 -49.78 -17.79 -54.53
C LEU A 271 -48.78 -18.66 -53.76
N PRO A 272 -48.40 -19.87 -54.21
CA PRO A 272 -47.41 -20.67 -53.50
C PRO A 272 -46.05 -19.97 -53.37
N THR A 273 -45.62 -19.26 -54.42
CA THR A 273 -44.36 -18.48 -54.43
C THR A 273 -44.46 -17.29 -53.49
N ILE A 274 -45.56 -16.53 -53.53
CA ILE A 274 -45.80 -15.39 -52.64
C ILE A 274 -45.82 -15.82 -51.16
N VAL A 275 -46.48 -16.94 -50.88
CA VAL A 275 -46.51 -17.51 -49.52
C VAL A 275 -45.12 -17.97 -49.09
N GLN A 276 -44.31 -18.52 -50.01
CA GLN A 276 -42.92 -18.88 -49.73
C GLN A 276 -42.06 -17.64 -49.43
N GLU A 277 -42.20 -16.56 -50.19
CA GLU A 277 -41.51 -15.28 -49.91
C GLU A 277 -41.87 -14.74 -48.52
N LEU A 278 -43.15 -14.80 -48.12
CA LEU A 278 -43.58 -14.44 -46.75
C LEU A 278 -42.98 -15.36 -45.67
N GLN A 279 -42.76 -16.64 -45.97
CA GLN A 279 -42.10 -17.56 -45.05
C GLN A 279 -40.61 -17.27 -44.91
N GLU A 280 -39.93 -16.95 -46.02
CA GLU A 280 -38.52 -16.57 -46.04
C GLU A 280 -38.29 -15.24 -45.29
N GLY A 281 -39.15 -14.24 -45.50
CA GLY A 281 -39.11 -12.98 -44.76
C GLY A 281 -39.34 -13.17 -43.26
N LEU A 282 -40.32 -14.00 -42.87
CA LEU A 282 -40.52 -14.35 -41.46
C LEU A 282 -39.29 -15.05 -40.87
N GLN A 283 -38.69 -15.99 -41.59
CA GLN A 283 -37.50 -16.71 -41.13
C GLN A 283 -36.30 -15.77 -40.95
N TYR A 284 -36.15 -14.78 -41.83
CA TYR A 284 -35.15 -13.73 -41.68
C TYR A 284 -35.37 -12.91 -40.41
N ILE A 285 -36.59 -12.42 -40.19
CA ILE A 285 -36.98 -11.68 -38.98
C ILE A 285 -36.76 -12.52 -37.72
N GLU A 286 -37.13 -13.80 -37.72
CA GLU A 286 -36.91 -14.73 -36.61
C GLU A 286 -35.41 -14.86 -36.29
N SER A 287 -34.56 -15.04 -37.31
CA SER A 287 -33.12 -15.21 -37.11
C SER A 287 -32.45 -13.97 -36.51
N LEU A 288 -32.83 -12.78 -36.99
CA LEU A 288 -32.23 -11.52 -36.56
C LEU A 288 -32.77 -11.10 -35.18
N SER A 289 -34.06 -11.31 -34.93
CA SER A 289 -34.65 -11.09 -33.60
C SER A 289 -34.02 -12.00 -32.54
N GLU A 290 -33.72 -13.26 -32.88
CA GLU A 290 -33.04 -14.17 -31.96
C GLU A 290 -31.60 -13.72 -31.66
N GLU A 291 -30.86 -13.25 -32.66
CA GLU A 291 -29.52 -12.71 -32.45
C GLU A 291 -29.55 -11.52 -31.47
N VAL A 292 -30.48 -10.58 -31.67
CA VAL A 292 -30.66 -9.43 -30.79
C VAL A 292 -31.05 -9.86 -29.38
N ARG A 293 -31.97 -10.83 -29.24
CA ARG A 293 -32.41 -11.34 -27.94
C ARG A 293 -31.28 -12.01 -27.16
N ILE A 294 -30.46 -12.83 -27.82
CA ILE A 294 -29.27 -13.44 -27.21
C ILE A 294 -28.32 -12.35 -26.71
N ILE A 295 -28.09 -11.32 -27.53
CA ILE A 295 -27.22 -10.21 -27.14
C ILE A 295 -27.81 -9.45 -25.96
N ASN A 296 -29.09 -9.10 -25.98
CA ASN A 296 -29.74 -8.43 -24.85
C ASN A 296 -29.55 -9.23 -23.55
N HIS A 297 -29.74 -10.55 -23.61
CA HIS A 297 -29.50 -11.42 -22.46
C HIS A 297 -28.05 -11.39 -21.97
N ILE A 298 -27.06 -11.44 -22.87
CA ILE A 298 -25.63 -11.33 -22.53
C ILE A 298 -25.35 -9.99 -21.82
N TYR A 299 -25.90 -8.89 -22.33
CA TYR A 299 -25.72 -7.56 -21.73
C TYR A 299 -26.33 -7.46 -20.33
N HIS A 300 -27.51 -8.05 -20.12
CA HIS A 300 -28.13 -8.12 -18.80
C HIS A 300 -27.29 -8.92 -17.81
N VAL A 301 -26.86 -10.13 -18.18
CA VAL A 301 -26.01 -10.97 -17.33
C VAL A 301 -24.70 -10.24 -16.99
N SER A 302 -24.08 -9.61 -17.97
CA SER A 302 -22.86 -8.82 -17.77
C SER A 302 -23.07 -7.63 -16.84
N TYR A 303 -24.20 -6.94 -16.98
CA TYR A 303 -24.53 -5.80 -16.12
C TYR A 303 -24.74 -6.24 -14.67
N ASP A 304 -25.42 -7.37 -14.45
CA ASP A 304 -25.61 -7.93 -13.11
C ASP A 304 -24.28 -8.40 -12.50
N GLU A 305 -23.40 -9.01 -13.29
CA GLU A 305 -22.05 -9.38 -12.87
C GLU A 305 -21.19 -8.16 -12.55
N ALA A 306 -21.22 -7.13 -13.40
CA ALA A 306 -20.52 -5.87 -13.18
C ALA A 306 -21.01 -5.15 -11.92
N ASN A 307 -22.31 -5.18 -11.62
CA ASN A 307 -22.87 -4.62 -10.39
C ASN A 307 -22.42 -5.40 -9.14
N LYS A 308 -22.37 -6.73 -9.20
CA LYS A 308 -21.82 -7.55 -8.10
C LYS A 308 -20.36 -7.22 -7.86
N LEU A 309 -19.56 -7.18 -8.93
CA LEU A 309 -18.15 -6.81 -8.89
C LEU A 309 -17.95 -5.40 -8.31
N PHE A 310 -18.76 -4.43 -8.72
CA PHE A 310 -18.71 -3.07 -8.18
C PHE A 310 -19.09 -3.02 -6.70
N SER A 311 -20.07 -3.82 -6.27
CA SER A 311 -20.46 -3.91 -4.86
C SER A 311 -19.34 -4.55 -4.01
N GLU A 312 -18.63 -5.53 -4.56
CA GLU A 312 -17.45 -6.09 -3.92
C GLU A 312 -16.30 -5.07 -3.86
N LEU A 313 -16.11 -4.30 -4.94
CA LEU A 313 -15.17 -3.17 -5.01
C LEU A 313 -15.43 -2.10 -3.96
N ASP A 314 -16.69 -1.82 -3.64
CA ASP A 314 -17.04 -0.86 -2.58
C ASP A 314 -16.51 -1.32 -1.21
N ASN A 315 -16.60 -2.64 -0.92
CA ASN A 315 -15.97 -3.23 0.27
C ASN A 315 -14.44 -3.11 0.23
N PHE A 316 -13.83 -3.24 -0.96
CA PHE A 316 -12.40 -2.99 -1.15
C PHE A 316 -12.05 -1.52 -0.91
N GLY A 317 -12.92 -0.57 -1.26
CA GLY A 317 -12.73 0.86 -1.02
C GLY A 317 -12.49 1.18 0.46
N SER A 318 -13.27 0.55 1.35
CA SER A 318 -13.08 0.67 2.81
C SER A 318 -11.74 0.08 3.26
N SER A 319 -11.33 -1.06 2.70
CA SER A 319 -10.02 -1.66 2.98
C SER A 319 -8.87 -0.77 2.50
N PHE A 320 -9.03 -0.15 1.34
CA PHE A 320 -8.05 0.74 0.74
C PHE A 320 -7.85 2.01 1.57
N GLU A 321 -8.93 2.60 2.08
CA GLU A 321 -8.86 3.73 3.00
C GLU A 321 -8.10 3.36 4.28
N ASN A 322 -8.39 2.18 4.84
CA ASN A 322 -7.67 1.66 5.99
C ASN A 322 -6.17 1.51 5.69
N PHE A 323 -5.79 0.88 4.57
CA PHE A 323 -4.38 0.75 4.19
C PHE A 323 -3.71 2.11 4.02
N SER A 324 -4.36 3.05 3.34
CA SER A 324 -3.84 4.40 3.17
C SER A 324 -3.63 5.11 4.51
N ASN A 325 -4.55 4.94 5.46
CA ASN A 325 -4.44 5.57 6.77
C ASN A 325 -3.34 4.93 7.60
N THR A 326 -3.27 3.60 7.63
CA THR A 326 -2.20 2.89 8.36
C THR A 326 -0.83 3.17 7.78
N ILE A 327 -0.69 3.26 6.46
CA ILE A 327 0.56 3.67 5.81
C ILE A 327 1.00 5.08 6.26
N LYS A 328 0.06 6.04 6.29
CA LYS A 328 0.36 7.41 6.74
C LYS A 328 0.74 7.45 8.23
N GLU A 329 0.04 6.70 9.06
CA GLU A 329 0.36 6.59 10.50
C GLU A 329 1.76 6.00 10.69
N LEU A 330 2.08 4.92 9.96
CA LEU A 330 3.42 4.32 9.96
C LEU A 330 4.49 5.31 9.51
N GLU A 331 4.26 6.12 8.47
CA GLU A 331 5.22 7.14 8.04
C GLU A 331 5.49 8.16 9.15
N VAL A 332 4.44 8.65 9.80
CA VAL A 332 4.54 9.65 10.87
C VAL A 332 5.28 9.08 12.08
N ASP A 333 4.98 7.85 12.47
CA ASP A 333 5.63 7.22 13.62
C ASP A 333 7.07 6.81 13.32
N PHE A 334 7.34 6.32 12.10
CA PHE A 334 8.70 6.08 11.62
C PHE A 334 9.55 7.36 11.65
N GLU A 335 9.02 8.49 11.16
CA GLU A 335 9.78 9.75 11.13
C GLU A 335 10.14 10.22 12.55
N LYS A 336 9.23 10.04 13.53
CA LYS A 336 9.53 10.33 14.94
C LYS A 336 10.62 9.43 15.49
N SER A 337 10.49 8.11 15.34
CA SER A 337 11.49 7.16 15.86
C SER A 337 12.84 7.29 15.16
N SER A 338 12.87 7.62 13.86
CA SER A 338 14.12 7.91 13.13
C SER A 338 14.93 9.00 13.82
N VAL A 339 14.30 10.14 14.15
CA VAL A 339 14.96 11.27 14.81
C VAL A 339 15.44 10.89 16.22
N ILE A 340 14.67 10.07 16.93
CA ILE A 340 15.04 9.60 18.28
C ILE A 340 16.24 8.67 18.23
N VAL A 341 16.24 7.70 17.31
CA VAL A 341 17.35 6.75 17.11
C VAL A 341 18.63 7.50 16.74
N ASP A 342 18.57 8.45 15.81
CA ASP A 342 19.75 9.25 15.42
C ASP A 342 20.35 9.98 16.63
N ARG A 343 19.50 10.61 17.46
CA ARG A 343 19.95 11.28 18.68
C ARG A 343 20.61 10.31 19.66
N PHE A 344 20.03 9.13 19.89
CA PHE A 344 20.60 8.16 20.82
C PHE A 344 21.91 7.54 20.33
N LEU A 345 22.04 7.31 19.02
CA LEU A 345 23.30 6.88 18.42
C LEU A 345 24.39 7.95 18.58
N ASP A 346 24.06 9.23 18.37
CA ASP A 346 24.97 10.35 18.63
C ASP A 346 25.38 10.41 20.11
N GLU A 347 24.45 10.22 21.03
CA GLU A 347 24.73 10.18 22.48
C GLU A 347 25.68 9.02 22.84
N LEU A 348 25.45 7.81 22.31
CA LEU A 348 26.34 6.66 22.51
C LEU A 348 27.74 6.90 21.93
N LEU A 349 27.83 7.50 20.74
CA LEU A 349 29.09 7.84 20.12
C LEU A 349 29.87 8.87 20.96
N ASN A 350 29.19 9.92 21.42
CA ASN A 350 29.76 10.93 22.31
C ASN A 350 30.26 10.31 23.62
N LEU A 351 29.51 9.36 24.17
CA LEU A 351 29.89 8.65 25.39
C LEU A 351 31.15 7.80 25.19
N ASN A 352 31.27 7.12 24.04
CA ASN A 352 32.51 6.43 23.70
C ASN A 352 33.70 7.39 23.60
N MET A 353 33.53 8.52 22.90
CA MET A 353 34.59 9.54 22.80
C MET A 353 35.00 10.10 24.17
N LEU A 354 34.02 10.35 25.05
CA LEU A 354 34.28 10.81 26.42
C LEU A 354 35.15 9.83 27.20
N TYR A 355 34.85 8.53 27.13
CA TYR A 355 35.62 7.51 27.85
C TYR A 355 37.00 7.27 27.24
N GLU A 356 37.15 7.41 25.92
CA GLU A 356 38.47 7.43 25.29
C GLU A 356 39.31 8.62 25.76
N GLU A 357 38.74 9.83 25.79
CA GLU A 357 39.43 11.03 26.28
C GLU A 357 39.73 10.94 27.77
N PHE A 358 38.83 10.38 28.57
CA PHE A 358 39.08 10.11 29.99
C PHE A 358 40.30 9.21 30.18
N SER A 359 40.38 8.14 29.39
CA SER A 359 41.54 7.22 29.37
C SER A 359 42.84 7.94 29.03
N ARG A 360 42.83 8.83 28.02
CA ARG A 360 44.01 9.61 27.60
C ARG A 360 44.40 10.67 28.63
N ALA A 361 43.42 11.38 29.19
CA ALA A 361 43.64 12.40 30.21
C ALA A 361 44.28 11.80 31.46
N TYR A 362 43.89 10.59 31.84
CA TYR A 362 44.54 9.84 32.91
C TYR A 362 46.03 9.57 32.59
N ASP A 363 46.34 9.10 31.38
CA ASP A 363 47.73 8.86 30.96
C ASP A 363 48.58 10.16 31.05
N TYR A 364 48.02 11.30 30.61
CA TYR A 364 48.67 12.60 30.75
C TYR A 364 48.87 13.04 32.20
N MET A 365 47.89 12.77 33.08
CA MET A 365 48.00 13.08 34.51
C MET A 365 49.17 12.32 35.15
N ILE A 366 49.36 11.05 34.81
CA ILE A 366 50.48 10.24 35.30
C ILE A 366 51.82 10.86 34.90
N ILE A 367 51.97 11.23 33.62
CA ILE A 367 53.18 11.88 33.11
C ILE A 367 53.45 13.21 33.84
N GLU A 368 52.42 14.01 34.06
CA GLU A 368 52.55 15.30 34.75
C GLU A 368 52.91 15.14 36.24
N ILE A 369 52.39 14.12 36.91
CA ILE A 369 52.76 13.78 38.29
C ILE A 369 54.24 13.43 38.39
N ASP A 370 54.75 12.54 37.53
CA ASP A 370 56.18 12.20 37.49
C ASP A 370 57.05 13.44 37.22
N ARG A 371 56.63 14.30 36.28
CA ARG A 371 57.30 15.57 35.99
C ARG A 371 57.39 16.46 37.24
N ARG A 372 56.30 16.59 38.01
CA ARG A 372 56.27 17.40 39.25
C ARG A 372 57.13 16.80 40.36
N TYR A 373 57.15 15.48 40.50
CA TYR A 373 58.05 14.81 41.44
C TYR A 373 59.53 15.09 41.14
N LYS A 374 59.93 14.98 39.87
CA LYS A 374 61.32 15.30 39.44
C LYS A 374 61.70 16.75 39.73
N VAL A 375 60.80 17.69 39.49
CA VAL A 375 61.03 19.12 39.80
C VAL A 375 61.15 19.32 41.32
N LYS A 376 60.30 18.68 42.11
CA LYS A 376 60.36 18.74 43.59
C LYS A 376 61.69 18.20 44.12
N GLU A 377 62.14 17.04 43.63
CA GLU A 377 63.41 16.43 44.02
C GLU A 377 64.60 17.35 43.67
N GLN A 378 64.57 18.01 42.51
CA GLN A 378 65.58 19.01 42.13
C GLN A 378 65.60 20.19 43.09
N HIS A 379 64.43 20.69 43.51
CA HIS A 379 64.34 21.75 44.50
C HIS A 379 64.82 21.32 45.89
N GLU A 380 64.49 20.12 46.35
CA GLU A 380 64.96 19.57 47.63
C GLU A 380 66.48 19.44 47.65
N LYS A 381 67.10 18.89 46.59
CA LYS A 381 68.55 18.83 46.43
C LYS A 381 69.21 20.20 46.47
N LEU A 382 68.61 21.17 45.79
CA LEU A 382 69.10 22.55 45.79
C LEU A 382 69.01 23.17 47.19
N ILE A 383 67.92 22.95 47.94
CA ILE A 383 67.76 23.42 49.32
C ILE A 383 68.78 22.76 50.24
N GLU A 384 69.03 21.46 50.08
CA GLU A 384 70.04 20.71 50.84
C GLU A 384 71.45 21.26 50.56
N ASP A 385 71.79 21.47 49.28
CA ASP A 385 73.06 22.10 48.87
C ASP A 385 73.24 23.50 49.48
N TYR A 386 72.18 24.32 49.49
CA TYR A 386 72.21 25.65 50.12
C TYR A 386 72.34 25.56 51.64
N SER A 387 71.64 24.62 52.29
CA SER A 387 71.70 24.41 53.73
C SER A 387 73.09 23.94 54.15
N ASN A 388 73.68 22.99 53.42
CA ASN A 388 75.06 22.52 53.63
C ASN A 388 76.09 23.64 53.44
N LYS A 389 75.90 24.51 52.44
CA LYS A 389 76.75 25.70 52.25
C LYS A 389 76.63 26.69 53.40
N LEU A 390 75.41 26.93 53.90
CA LEU A 390 75.16 27.83 55.04
C LEU A 390 75.75 27.26 56.34
N GLU A 391 75.58 25.97 56.61
CA GLU A 391 76.18 25.29 57.76
C GLU A 391 77.71 25.33 57.69
N GLY A 392 78.30 25.06 56.52
CA GLY A 392 79.75 25.17 56.32
C GLY A 392 80.30 26.57 56.62
N LEU A 393 79.57 27.63 56.24
CA LEU A 393 79.91 29.01 56.59
C LEU A 393 79.77 29.27 58.10
N TYR A 394 78.73 28.74 58.75
CA TYR A 394 78.48 28.87 60.18
C TYR A 394 79.55 28.18 61.03
N PHE A 395 80.01 26.98 60.63
CA PHE A 395 81.14 26.29 61.28
C PHE A 395 82.47 27.01 61.02
N GLY A 396 82.71 27.53 59.81
CA GLY A 396 83.92 28.29 59.49
C GLY A 396 84.06 29.62 60.27
N LEU A 397 82.94 30.29 60.55
CA LEU A 397 82.89 31.48 61.40
C LEU A 397 83.16 31.14 62.87
N ASN A 398 82.55 30.07 63.39
CA ASN A 398 82.79 29.63 64.77
C ASN A 398 84.23 29.16 65.01
N LEU A 399 84.86 28.47 64.05
CA LEU A 399 86.28 28.09 64.13
C LEU A 399 87.22 29.30 64.13
N LYS A 400 86.92 30.35 63.35
CA LYS A 400 87.69 31.61 63.39
C LYS A 400 87.52 32.34 64.72
N ILE A 401 86.33 32.35 65.29
CA ILE A 401 86.08 32.96 66.61
C ILE A 401 86.79 32.17 67.73
N PHE A 402 86.79 30.83 67.64
CA PHE A 402 87.52 29.97 68.60
C PHE A 402 89.05 30.16 68.49
N TYR A 403 89.58 30.34 67.29
CA TYR A 403 91.00 30.64 67.07
C TYR A 403 91.42 32.01 67.62
N ILE A 404 90.50 33.00 67.61
CA ILE A 404 90.72 34.32 68.22
C ILE A 404 90.66 34.26 69.76
N TYR A 405 89.97 33.27 70.35
CA TYR A 405 89.84 33.12 71.80
C TYR A 405 90.94 32.27 72.46
N ILE A 406 91.73 31.53 71.68
CA ILE A 406 92.84 30.68 72.15
C ILE A 406 94.21 31.34 71.94
N MET A 407 94.31 32.40 71.12
CA MET A 407 95.45 33.33 71.11
C MET A 407 95.20 34.48 72.08
#